data_AF-A0A1Y4HRE5-F1
#
_entry.id   AF-A0A1Y4HRE5-F1
#
_cell.length_a   1.000
_cell.length_b   1.000
_cell.length_c   1.000
_cell.angle_alpha   90.00
_cell.angle_beta   90.00
_cell.angle_gamma   90.00
#
_symmetry.space_group_name_H-M   'P 1'
#
loop_
_entity.id
_entity.type
_entity.pdbx_description
1 polymer ?
#
loop_
_entity_poly.entity_id
_entity_poly.type
_entity_poly.pdbx_seq_one_letter_code
_entity_poly.pdbx_strand_id
1 'polypeptide(L)'
;MLWPSQLTSGVSGEKSSSEQPTMFSDIFNSLIDNVQETDAVKTEKQYLLATGQLDNPAEWSIAAYKYQVATSLLVQVRDRALDAYSELSRMSI
;
A
#
# COMPACT_ATOMS: atom_id res chain seq x y z
N MET A 1 -26.20 -27.84 -36.02
CA MET A 1 -25.28 -27.25 -37.02
C MET A 1 -23.92 -27.11 -36.39
N LEU A 2 -23.10 -28.16 -36.49
CA LEU A 2 -21.67 -28.12 -36.20
C LEU A 2 -20.95 -27.57 -37.42
N TRP A 3 -20.09 -26.57 -37.24
CA TRP A 3 -18.93 -26.37 -38.11
C TRP A 3 -17.73 -25.91 -37.26
N PRO A 4 -16.60 -26.64 -37.28
CA PRO A 4 -15.32 -26.25 -36.67
C PRO A 4 -14.30 -25.77 -37.73
N SER A 5 -13.45 -24.80 -37.39
CA SER A 5 -12.15 -24.52 -38.02
C SER A 5 -11.63 -23.18 -37.50
N GLN A 6 -10.38 -22.96 -37.16
CA GLN A 6 -9.18 -23.79 -37.16
C GLN A 6 -8.17 -23.08 -36.26
N LEU A 7 -7.23 -23.86 -35.73
CA LEU A 7 -6.05 -23.39 -35.01
C LEU A 7 -5.29 -22.32 -35.81
N THR A 8 -4.96 -21.20 -35.16
CA THR A 8 -3.68 -20.54 -35.37
C THR A 8 -2.88 -20.69 -34.08
N SER A 9 -1.91 -21.58 -34.19
CA SER A 9 -0.75 -21.71 -33.33
C SER A 9 0.10 -20.44 -33.41
N GLY A 10 0.49 -19.91 -32.24
CA GLY A 10 1.69 -19.07 -32.11
C GLY A 10 1.49 -17.70 -31.47
N VAL A 11 1.33 -17.67 -30.14
CA VAL A 11 2.09 -16.74 -29.29
C VAL A 11 2.47 -17.53 -28.03
N SER A 12 3.61 -18.22 -28.13
CA SER A 12 4.44 -18.51 -26.97
C SER A 12 5.47 -17.40 -26.96
N GLY A 13 5.52 -16.64 -25.86
CA GLY A 13 6.57 -15.65 -25.62
C GLY A 13 6.04 -14.27 -25.26
N GLU A 14 5.52 -14.13 -24.04
CA GLU A 14 6.21 -13.28 -23.08
C GLU A 14 5.80 -13.73 -21.68
N LYS A 15 6.70 -14.51 -21.08
CA LYS A 15 6.72 -14.74 -19.65
C LYS A 15 6.92 -13.34 -19.07
N SER A 16 5.84 -12.73 -18.59
CA SER A 16 5.87 -11.46 -17.87
C SER A 16 7.06 -11.52 -16.93
N SER A 17 8.02 -10.61 -17.14
CA SER A 17 9.11 -10.40 -16.20
C SER A 17 8.52 -10.47 -14.81
N SER A 18 8.92 -11.47 -14.04
CA SER A 18 8.73 -11.44 -12.60
C SER A 18 9.43 -10.16 -12.15
N GLU A 19 8.67 -9.07 -12.01
CA GLU A 19 9.14 -7.83 -11.41
C GLU A 19 9.74 -8.23 -10.08
N GLN A 20 11.08 -8.25 -10.02
CA GLN A 20 11.78 -8.44 -8.79
C GLN A 20 11.30 -7.29 -7.89
N PRO A 21 10.74 -7.57 -6.70
CA PRO A 21 10.37 -6.51 -5.79
C PRO A 21 11.58 -5.61 -5.61
N THR A 22 11.39 -4.33 -5.94
CA THR A 22 12.43 -3.33 -5.72
C THR A 22 12.46 -3.01 -4.24
N MET A 23 13.62 -2.62 -3.71
CA MET A 23 13.72 -2.13 -2.33
C MET A 23 12.69 -1.03 -2.02
N PHE A 24 12.33 -0.22 -3.02
CA PHE A 24 11.28 0.79 -2.89
C PHE A 24 9.88 0.18 -2.72
N SER A 25 9.49 -0.78 -3.55
CA SER A 25 8.17 -1.43 -3.43
C SER A 25 8.01 -2.12 -2.08
N ASP A 26 9.07 -2.74 -1.56
CA ASP A 26 9.02 -3.41 -0.24
C ASP A 26 8.83 -2.40 0.89
N ILE A 27 9.57 -1.29 0.87
CA ILE A 27 9.40 -0.20 1.85
C ILE A 27 7.99 0.39 1.75
N PHE A 28 7.51 0.65 0.54
CA PHE A 28 6.20 1.25 0.34
C PHE A 28 5.06 0.34 0.82
N ASN A 29 5.13 -0.96 0.50
CA ASN A 29 4.17 -1.95 1.01
C ASN A 29 4.22 -2.03 2.54
N SER A 30 5.42 -2.05 3.14
CA SER A 30 5.56 -2.05 4.60
C SER A 30 4.94 -0.81 5.27
N LEU A 31 5.01 0.36 4.62
CA LEU A 31 4.36 1.58 5.13
C LEU A 31 2.83 1.52 5.00
N ILE A 32 2.31 0.93 3.92
CA ILE A 32 0.86 0.67 3.78
C ILE A 32 0.40 -0.25 4.90
N ASP A 33 1.10 -1.35 5.14
CA ASP A 33 0.79 -2.30 6.20
C ASP A 33 0.79 -1.60 7.58
N ASN A 34 1.76 -0.71 7.81
CA ASN A 34 1.84 0.06 9.05
C ASN A 34 0.65 1.02 9.24
N VAL A 35 0.17 1.66 8.18
CA VAL A 35 -1.05 2.48 8.23
C VAL A 35 -2.28 1.64 8.55
N GLN A 36 -2.41 0.47 7.93
CA GLN A 36 -3.53 -0.44 8.19
C GLN A 36 -3.54 -0.97 9.63
N GLU A 37 -2.38 -1.41 10.12
CA GLU A 37 -2.23 -1.92 11.49
C GLU A 37 -2.55 -0.81 12.51
N THR A 38 -2.01 0.39 12.31
CA THR A 38 -2.26 1.51 13.23
C THR A 38 -3.69 2.02 13.19
N ASP A 39 -4.36 2.00 12.04
CA ASP A 39 -5.79 2.32 11.93
C ASP A 39 -6.67 1.29 12.64
N ALA A 40 -6.36 0.00 12.49
CA ALA A 40 -7.09 -1.08 13.17
C ALA A 40 -7.03 -0.90 14.68
N VAL A 41 -5.84 -0.66 15.24
CA VAL A 41 -5.64 -0.43 16.67
C VAL A 41 -6.36 0.85 17.12
N LYS A 42 -6.23 1.94 16.37
CA LYS A 42 -6.93 3.21 16.68
C LYS A 42 -8.44 3.04 16.68
N THR A 43 -8.98 2.27 15.73
CA THR A 43 -10.41 2.02 15.58
C THR A 43 -10.94 1.13 16.71
N GLU A 44 -10.21 0.08 17.08
CA GLU A 44 -10.54 -0.76 18.23
C GLU A 44 -10.57 0.06 19.53
N LYS A 45 -9.53 0.86 19.79
CA LYS A 45 -9.47 1.71 20.98
C LYS A 45 -10.55 2.79 20.97
N GLN A 46 -10.90 3.33 19.80
CA GLN A 46 -11.99 4.29 19.65
C GLN A 46 -13.34 3.65 20.02
N TYR A 47 -13.56 2.41 19.60
CA TYR A 47 -14.76 1.65 19.97
C TYR A 47 -14.83 1.43 21.48
N LEU A 48 -13.76 0.90 22.09
CA LEU A 48 -13.70 0.65 23.53
C LEU A 48 -13.89 1.93 24.35
N LEU A 49 -13.33 3.06 23.89
CA LEU A 49 -13.52 4.36 24.52
C LEU A 49 -14.98 4.80 24.45
N ALA A 50 -15.61 4.67 23.29
CA ALA A 50 -17.00 5.07 23.06
C ALA A 50 -18.01 4.21 23.84
N THR A 51 -17.69 2.94 24.12
CA THR A 51 -18.51 2.05 24.94
C THR A 51 -18.17 2.12 26.44
N GLY A 52 -17.13 2.87 26.82
CA GLY A 52 -16.66 2.96 28.20
C GLY A 52 -15.92 1.70 28.71
N GLN A 53 -15.48 0.84 27.80
CA GLN A 53 -14.76 -0.41 28.08
C GLN A 53 -13.24 -0.25 28.03
N LEU A 54 -12.73 0.95 27.73
CA LEU A 54 -11.31 1.24 27.69
C LEU A 54 -10.80 1.65 29.08
N ASP A 55 -9.93 0.84 29.67
CA ASP A 55 -9.37 1.08 31.02
C ASP A 55 -8.63 2.42 31.12
N ASN A 56 -7.84 2.76 30.11
CA ASN A 56 -7.08 4.01 30.04
C ASN A 56 -7.45 4.83 28.78
N PRO A 57 -8.16 5.97 28.92
CA PRO A 57 -8.59 6.76 27.78
C PRO A 57 -7.45 7.36 26.96
N ALA A 58 -6.24 7.50 27.54
CA ALA A 58 -5.08 8.00 26.81
C ALA A 58 -4.58 7.01 25.73
N GLU A 59 -4.93 5.72 25.83
CA GLU A 59 -4.53 4.72 24.83
C GLU A 59 -5.10 5.02 23.45
N TRP A 60 -6.34 5.54 23.39
CA TRP A 60 -6.91 5.98 22.12
C TRP A 60 -6.10 7.14 21.52
N SER A 61 -5.73 8.14 22.32
CA SER A 61 -4.92 9.28 21.85
C SER A 61 -3.56 8.82 21.33
N ILE A 62 -2.92 7.87 22.00
CA ILE A 62 -1.65 7.28 21.55
C ILE A 62 -1.84 6.54 20.23
N ALA A 63 -2.88 5.71 20.10
CA ALA A 63 -3.18 4.98 18.89
C ALA A 63 -3.48 5.92 17.70
N ALA A 64 -4.27 6.98 17.96
CA ALA A 64 -4.55 8.02 16.98
C ALA A 64 -3.29 8.75 16.51
N TYR A 65 -2.37 9.07 17.44
CA TYR A 65 -1.10 9.67 17.08
C TYR A 65 -0.23 8.73 16.23
N LYS A 66 -0.16 7.44 16.56
CA LYS A 66 0.56 6.44 15.76
C LYS A 66 0.01 6.37 14.33
N TYR A 67 -1.31 6.28 14.18
CA TYR A 67 -1.97 6.27 12.87
C TYR A 67 -1.69 7.54 12.07
N GLN A 68 -1.75 8.71 12.70
CA GLN A 68 -1.45 9.98 12.06
C GLN A 68 0.00 10.03 11.56
N VAL A 69 0.97 9.60 12.37
CA VAL A 69 2.38 9.57 11.99
C VAL A 69 2.63 8.58 10.85
N ALA A 70 2.08 7.36 10.93
CA ALA A 70 2.18 6.35 9.88
C ALA A 70 1.65 6.88 8.54
N THR A 71 0.47 7.51 8.56
CA THR A 71 -0.16 8.09 7.38
C THR A 71 0.67 9.23 6.79
N SER A 72 1.19 10.13 7.64
CA SER A 72 2.06 11.22 7.21
C SER A 72 3.33 10.70 6.52
N LEU A 73 3.95 9.67 7.09
CA LEU A 73 5.14 9.06 6.51
C LEU A 73 4.86 8.40 5.15
N LEU A 74 3.75 7.65 5.03
CA LEU A 74 3.33 7.06 3.76
C LEU A 74 3.17 8.12 2.66
N VAL A 75 2.49 9.23 2.98
CA VAL A 75 2.29 10.35 2.03
C VAL A 75 3.63 10.95 1.60
N GLN A 76 4.54 11.21 2.54
CA GLN A 76 5.87 11.74 2.23
C GLN A 76 6.66 10.83 1.28
N VAL A 77 6.62 9.51 1.50
CA VAL A 77 7.28 8.54 0.63
C VAL A 77 6.61 8.45 -0.74
N ARG A 78 5.27 8.48 -0.80
CA ARG A 78 4.51 8.52 -2.05
C ARG A 78 4.93 9.73 -2.89
N ASP A 79 4.94 10.90 -2.30
CA ASP A 79 5.26 12.14 -3.00
C ASP A 79 6.70 12.11 -3.51
N ARG A 80 7.66 11.66 -2.69
CA ARG A 80 9.06 11.52 -3.11
C ARG A 80 9.24 10.54 -4.26
N ALA A 81 8.45 9.47 -4.32
CA ALA A 81 8.48 8.50 -5.40
C ALA A 81 7.98 9.09 -6.73
N LEU A 82 6.89 9.86 -6.70
CA LEU A 82 6.37 10.57 -7.87
C LEU A 82 7.35 11.62 -8.39
N ASP A 83 8.04 12.33 -7.49
CA ASP A 83 9.07 13.29 -7.85
C ASP A 83 10.24 12.61 -8.56
N ALA A 84 10.76 11.50 -8.00
CA ALA A 84 11.86 10.73 -8.59
C ALA A 84 11.50 10.19 -9.98
N TYR A 85 10.28 9.66 -10.15
CA TYR A 85 9.77 9.23 -11.45
C TYR A 85 9.75 10.39 -12.46
N SER A 86 9.25 11.55 -12.03
CA SER A 86 9.15 12.73 -12.88
C SER A 86 10.54 13.27 -13.28
N GLU A 87 11.53 13.21 -12.39
CA GLU A 87 12.92 13.57 -12.69
C GLU A 87 13.55 12.63 -13.74
N LEU A 88 13.38 11.31 -13.59
CA LEU A 88 13.88 10.33 -14.56
C LEU A 88 13.25 10.53 -15.95
N SER A 89 11.93 10.73 -16.01
CA SER A 89 11.23 11.01 -17.26
C SER A 89 11.77 12.27 -17.95
N ARG A 90 12.06 13.34 -17.19
CA ARG A 90 12.67 14.58 -17.72
C ARG A 90 14.10 14.39 -18.24
N MET A 91 14.89 13.51 -17.64
CA MET A 91 16.25 13.22 -18.13
C MET A 91 16.27 12.33 -19.38
N SER A 92 15.23 11.50 -19.55
CA SER A 92 15.14 10.56 -20.67
C SER A 92 14.61 11.15 -21.98
N ILE A 93 13.97 12.32 -21.92
CA ILE A 93 13.46 13.04 -23.10
C ILE A 93 14.49 13.95 -23.75
#